data_AF-Q9TYJ1-F1
#
_entry.id   AF-Q9TYJ1-F1
#
_cell.length_a   1.000
_cell.length_b   1.000
_cell.length_c   1.000
_cell.angle_alpha   90.00
_cell.angle_beta   90.00
_cell.angle_gamma   90.00
#
_symmetry.space_group_name_H-M   'P 1'
#
loop_
_entity.id
_entity.type
_entity.pdbx_description
1 polymer ?
#
loop_
_entity_poly.entity_id
_entity_poly.type
_entity_poly.pdbx_seq_one_letter_code
_entity_poly.pdbx_strand_id
1 'polypeptide(L)'
;MAKEFQLTHIFKKVSEFKDGECRCGPLEEHFNVEWLLYINRKDDELAVFLGCNSLQGTEETTLSIYVELKFTLKNSIGTRVTKIAKCLLSNKSTESDFGLNKFIGWETLLKDYLIDDSIIIEAKIKITKMTGFPRKELRSFDESSEEYSDMIIAVGDRKFYVLKQLLASNSTHFQSLIPLDFEEMDCEGKSEITLPDINPSDFQCLLEVLYGEPAMDDENVEGILHSAHMYKMTKVIRNCEEFLSNKSEKPMRDKFKIAKQYQLESLKKSCLSKIQTIQDIKSAMAGDLSDMDATVVAALLEKSVTIEPPSKNGRPY
;
A
#
# COMPACT_ATOMS: atom_id res chain seq x y z
N MET A 1 4.64 -4.39 1.52
CA MET A 1 4.43 -4.54 2.98
C MET A 1 2.94 -4.68 3.19
N ALA A 2 2.45 -5.83 3.66
CA ALA A 2 1.02 -6.02 3.92
C ALA A 2 0.50 -4.93 4.87
N LYS A 3 -0.52 -4.18 4.42
CA LYS A 3 -1.18 -3.12 5.19
C LYS A 3 -2.07 -3.80 6.24
N GLU A 4 -1.51 -4.06 7.43
CA GLU A 4 -2.17 -4.79 8.52
C GLU A 4 -2.39 -3.89 9.74
N PHE A 5 -3.56 -3.99 10.38
CA PHE A 5 -3.92 -3.27 11.60
C PHE A 5 -4.93 -4.06 12.45
N GLN A 6 -5.16 -3.62 13.69
CA GLN A 6 -6.11 -4.26 14.60
C GLN A 6 -7.01 -3.19 15.23
N LEU A 7 -8.33 -3.41 15.15
CA LEU A 7 -9.32 -2.66 15.91
C LEU A 7 -9.74 -3.49 17.12
N THR A 8 -9.97 -2.84 18.27
CA THR A 8 -10.42 -3.52 19.49
C THR A 8 -11.41 -2.64 20.23
N HIS A 9 -12.60 -3.16 20.50
CA HIS A 9 -13.62 -2.41 21.20
C HIS A 9 -14.30 -3.21 22.30
N ILE A 10 -14.61 -2.53 23.40
CA ILE A 10 -15.35 -3.07 24.54
C ILE A 10 -16.79 -2.55 24.47
N PHE A 11 -17.70 -3.39 24.02
CA PHE A 11 -19.12 -3.08 24.01
C PHE A 11 -19.68 -3.34 25.40
N LYS A 12 -20.24 -2.31 26.04
CA LYS A 12 -20.80 -2.37 27.39
C LYS A 12 -22.31 -2.60 27.35
N LYS A 13 -22.87 -3.01 28.50
CA LYS A 13 -24.31 -3.21 28.70
C LYS A 13 -24.93 -4.19 27.71
N VAL A 14 -24.25 -5.30 27.45
CA VAL A 14 -24.59 -6.22 26.37
C VAL A 14 -25.86 -6.99 26.68
N SER A 15 -26.14 -7.28 27.97
CA SER A 15 -27.39 -7.89 28.41
C SER A 15 -28.63 -7.03 28.10
N GLU A 16 -28.47 -5.69 28.02
CA GLU A 16 -29.53 -4.74 27.67
C GLU A 16 -29.76 -4.64 26.15
N PHE A 17 -28.95 -5.31 25.32
CA PHE A 17 -28.98 -5.16 23.86
C PHE A 17 -30.23 -5.82 23.26
N LYS A 18 -31.11 -5.01 22.68
CA LYS A 18 -32.39 -5.49 22.11
C LYS A 18 -32.18 -6.11 20.73
N ASP A 19 -33.08 -7.00 20.35
CA ASP A 19 -33.10 -7.52 18.98
C ASP A 19 -33.35 -6.36 17.98
N GLY A 20 -32.53 -6.30 16.94
CA GLY A 20 -32.46 -5.21 15.96
C GLY A 20 -31.60 -4.01 16.38
N GLU A 21 -31.05 -3.98 17.59
CA GLU A 21 -30.19 -2.88 18.03
C GLU A 21 -28.77 -3.00 17.45
N CYS A 22 -28.19 -1.86 17.08
CA CYS A 22 -26.83 -1.75 16.56
C CYS A 22 -26.01 -0.82 17.48
N ARG A 23 -24.76 -1.21 17.77
CA ARG A 23 -23.80 -0.37 18.51
C ARG A 23 -22.48 -0.32 17.77
N CYS A 24 -21.97 0.89 17.58
CA CYS A 24 -20.70 1.16 16.92
C CYS A 24 -19.61 1.46 17.96
N GLY A 25 -18.40 0.97 17.71
CA GLY A 25 -17.18 1.47 18.31
C GLY A 25 -16.73 2.79 17.67
N PRO A 26 -15.60 3.36 18.12
CA PRO A 26 -15.05 4.58 17.57
C PRO A 26 -14.63 4.40 16.11
N LEU A 27 -14.57 5.52 15.38
CA LEU A 27 -13.87 5.60 14.10
C LEU A 27 -12.36 5.65 14.35
N GLU A 28 -11.61 4.85 13.61
CA GLU A 28 -10.14 4.80 13.64
C GLU A 28 -9.60 4.88 12.20
N GLU A 29 -8.69 5.83 11.95
CA GLU A 29 -8.05 5.99 10.64
C GLU A 29 -6.86 5.04 10.50
N HIS A 30 -6.88 4.20 9.46
CA HIS A 30 -5.76 3.36 9.06
C HIS A 30 -5.62 3.36 7.54
N PHE A 31 -4.41 3.65 7.07
CA PHE A 31 -4.08 3.72 5.64
C PHE A 31 -5.00 4.69 4.86
N ASN A 32 -5.28 5.85 5.47
CA ASN A 32 -6.15 6.92 4.96
C ASN A 32 -7.61 6.49 4.72
N VAL A 33 -8.03 5.45 5.43
CA VAL A 33 -9.40 4.96 5.43
C VAL A 33 -9.90 4.95 6.86
N GLU A 34 -11.10 5.46 7.07
CA GLU A 34 -11.79 5.44 8.35
C GLU A 34 -12.53 4.13 8.53
N TRP A 35 -12.16 3.40 9.57
CA TRP A 35 -12.72 2.10 9.90
C TRP A 35 -13.48 2.17 11.22
N LEU A 36 -14.49 1.32 11.38
CA LEU A 36 -15.14 1.12 12.67
C LEU A 36 -15.57 -0.34 12.84
N LEU A 37 -15.60 -0.80 14.09
CA LEU A 37 -16.26 -2.05 14.45
C LEU A 37 -17.67 -1.75 14.93
N TYR A 38 -18.62 -2.55 14.51
CA TYR A 38 -19.96 -2.49 15.08
C TYR A 38 -20.54 -3.89 15.27
N ILE A 39 -21.48 -3.98 16.20
CA ILE A 39 -22.22 -5.20 16.49
C ILE A 39 -23.71 -4.94 16.32
N ASN A 40 -24.43 -6.00 15.93
CA ASN A 40 -25.88 -6.00 15.83
C ASN A 40 -26.40 -7.28 16.47
N ARG A 41 -27.49 -7.21 17.23
CA ARG A 41 -28.21 -8.40 17.65
C ARG A 41 -29.39 -8.64 16.70
N LYS A 42 -29.46 -9.82 16.10
CA LYS A 42 -30.60 -10.18 15.26
C LYS A 42 -30.87 -11.69 15.31
N ASP A 43 -32.13 -12.09 15.42
CA ASP A 43 -32.57 -13.49 15.37
C ASP A 43 -31.81 -14.38 16.38
N ASP A 44 -31.64 -13.88 17.61
CA ASP A 44 -30.86 -14.50 18.70
C ASP A 44 -29.40 -14.85 18.35
N GLU A 45 -28.82 -14.10 17.43
CA GLU A 45 -27.40 -14.14 17.08
C GLU A 45 -26.78 -12.75 17.32
N LEU A 46 -25.54 -12.74 17.81
CA LEU A 46 -24.69 -11.56 17.71
C LEU A 46 -24.01 -11.57 16.34
N ALA A 47 -24.19 -10.49 15.60
CA ALA A 47 -23.45 -10.19 14.39
C ALA A 47 -22.33 -9.20 14.67
N VAL A 48 -21.21 -9.35 13.97
CA VAL A 48 -20.02 -8.49 14.09
C VAL A 48 -19.61 -8.03 12.71
N PHE A 49 -19.40 -6.73 12.55
CA PHE A 49 -19.10 -6.10 11.28
C PHE A 49 -17.90 -5.15 11.38
N LEU A 50 -17.22 -5.00 10.25
CA LEU A 50 -16.26 -3.96 9.96
C LEU A 50 -16.90 -2.99 8.96
N GLY A 51 -17.10 -1.74 9.38
CA GLY A 51 -17.52 -0.66 8.50
C GLY A 51 -16.33 0.10 7.93
N CYS A 52 -16.45 0.54 6.68
CA CYS A 52 -15.49 1.43 6.02
C CYS A 52 -16.20 2.73 5.61
N ASN A 53 -15.99 3.79 6.38
CA ASN A 53 -16.70 5.06 6.21
C ASN A 53 -16.20 5.87 5.00
N SER A 54 -14.97 5.62 4.55
CA SER A 54 -14.36 6.34 3.41
C SER A 54 -14.79 5.83 2.02
N LEU A 55 -15.77 4.93 1.92
CA LEU A 55 -16.33 4.46 0.64
C LEU A 55 -17.37 5.43 0.06
N GLN A 56 -17.05 6.72 0.04
CA GLN A 56 -17.88 7.77 -0.55
C GLN A 56 -17.22 8.26 -1.84
N GLY A 57 -17.41 7.50 -2.93
CA GLY A 57 -16.93 7.90 -4.26
C GLY A 57 -18.05 8.52 -5.10
N THR A 58 -17.68 9.27 -6.14
CA THR A 58 -18.62 9.70 -7.18
C THR A 58 -19.06 8.52 -8.06
N GLU A 59 -20.12 8.67 -8.86
CA GLU A 59 -20.54 7.64 -9.83
C GLU A 59 -19.43 7.27 -10.82
N GLU A 60 -18.45 8.15 -11.04
CA GLU A 60 -17.35 7.93 -11.98
C GLU A 60 -16.14 7.25 -11.31
N THR A 61 -16.00 7.33 -9.99
CA THR A 61 -14.85 6.77 -9.27
C THR A 61 -15.19 5.41 -8.68
N THR A 62 -14.35 4.41 -8.94
CA THR A 62 -14.47 3.10 -8.28
C THR A 62 -13.48 3.04 -7.12
N LEU A 63 -14.03 3.01 -5.90
CA LEU A 63 -13.29 2.77 -4.66
C LEU A 63 -13.50 1.32 -4.27
N SER A 64 -12.41 0.58 -4.05
CA SER A 64 -12.53 -0.78 -3.54
C SER A 64 -11.37 -1.21 -2.65
N ILE A 65 -11.68 -2.00 -1.63
CA ILE A 65 -10.71 -2.55 -0.68
C ILE A 65 -10.95 -4.05 -0.53
N TYR A 66 -9.93 -4.85 -0.81
CA TYR A 66 -9.91 -6.28 -0.54
C TYR A 66 -9.25 -6.53 0.81
N VAL A 67 -9.98 -7.16 1.74
CA VAL A 67 -9.49 -7.41 3.10
C VAL A 67 -9.58 -8.89 3.47
N GLU A 68 -8.59 -9.35 4.22
CA GLU A 68 -8.67 -10.57 5.03
C GLU A 68 -8.93 -10.17 6.48
N LEU A 69 -9.98 -10.72 7.08
CA LEU A 69 -10.50 -10.32 8.37
C LEU A 69 -10.46 -11.49 9.33
N LYS A 70 -10.06 -11.23 10.57
CA LYS A 70 -10.13 -12.17 11.67
C LYS A 70 -10.80 -11.50 12.86
N PHE A 71 -12.08 -11.82 13.07
CA PHE A 71 -12.81 -11.42 14.26
C PHE A 71 -12.51 -12.40 15.41
N THR A 72 -12.29 -11.84 16.60
CA THR A 72 -12.09 -12.61 17.83
C THR A 72 -12.89 -12.02 18.98
N LEU A 73 -13.65 -12.87 19.65
CA LEU A 73 -14.27 -12.59 20.95
C LEU A 73 -13.51 -13.39 22.02
N LYS A 74 -13.27 -12.78 23.18
CA LYS A 74 -12.62 -13.44 24.33
C LYS A 74 -13.49 -13.36 25.57
N ASN A 75 -13.38 -14.36 26.43
CA ASN A 75 -13.92 -14.31 27.78
C ASN A 75 -12.83 -14.10 28.85
N SER A 76 -13.23 -14.01 30.12
CA SER A 76 -12.35 -13.73 31.26
C SER A 76 -11.30 -14.81 31.54
N ILE A 77 -11.56 -16.06 31.13
CA ILE A 77 -10.68 -17.21 31.33
C ILE A 77 -9.73 -17.41 30.13
N GLY A 78 -9.89 -16.61 29.07
CA GLY A 78 -9.04 -16.64 27.89
C GLY A 78 -9.54 -17.56 26.76
N THR A 79 -10.73 -18.16 26.89
CA THR A 79 -11.41 -18.86 25.78
C THR A 79 -11.73 -17.87 24.67
N ARG A 80 -11.57 -18.29 23.41
CA ARG A 80 -11.75 -17.43 22.24
C ARG A 80 -12.68 -18.06 21.22
N VAL A 81 -13.63 -17.28 20.70
CA VAL A 81 -14.27 -17.57 19.40
C VAL A 81 -13.54 -16.77 18.35
N THR A 82 -13.09 -17.42 17.29
CA THR A 82 -12.41 -16.78 16.17
C THR A 82 -13.09 -17.17 14.87
N LYS A 83 -13.40 -16.19 14.03
CA LYS A 83 -13.87 -16.42 12.66
C LYS A 83 -13.04 -15.61 11.69
N ILE A 84 -12.73 -16.22 10.55
CA ILE A 84 -11.93 -15.61 9.48
C ILE A 84 -12.81 -15.46 8.24
N ALA A 85 -12.65 -14.35 7.53
CA ALA A 85 -13.33 -14.08 6.29
C ALA A 85 -12.42 -13.31 5.33
N LYS A 86 -12.76 -13.35 4.04
CA LYS A 86 -12.20 -12.45 3.03
C LYS A 86 -13.35 -11.71 2.38
N CYS A 87 -13.20 -10.42 2.13
CA CYS A 87 -14.24 -9.65 1.48
C CYS A 87 -13.69 -8.53 0.60
N LEU A 88 -14.58 -8.02 -0.24
CA LEU A 88 -14.40 -6.84 -1.05
C LEU A 88 -15.39 -5.80 -0.54
N LEU A 89 -14.87 -4.67 -0.07
CA LEU A 89 -15.66 -3.48 0.21
C LEU A 89 -15.58 -2.56 -1.01
N SER A 90 -16.70 -2.04 -1.50
CA SER A 90 -16.72 -1.20 -2.70
C SER A 90 -17.79 -0.12 -2.59
N ASN A 91 -17.53 1.06 -3.16
CA ASN A 91 -18.57 2.08 -3.28
C ASN A 91 -19.60 1.74 -4.38
N LYS A 92 -19.32 0.70 -5.20
CA LYS A 92 -20.24 0.16 -6.20
C LYS A 92 -21.14 -0.94 -5.66
N SER A 93 -20.85 -1.48 -4.47
CA SER A 93 -21.75 -2.40 -3.78
C SER A 93 -22.72 -1.62 -2.90
N THR A 94 -23.92 -2.17 -2.70
CA THR A 94 -24.89 -1.63 -1.73
C THR A 94 -24.40 -1.75 -0.29
N GLU A 95 -23.40 -2.59 -0.04
CA GLU A 95 -22.80 -2.84 1.27
C GLU A 95 -21.43 -2.13 1.33
N SER A 96 -21.33 -1.09 2.17
CA SER A 96 -20.08 -0.38 2.52
C SER A 96 -19.38 -1.01 3.75
N ASP A 97 -19.90 -2.14 4.21
CA ASP A 97 -19.41 -2.90 5.34
C ASP A 97 -19.31 -4.38 4.99
N PHE A 98 -18.68 -5.13 5.90
CA PHE A 98 -18.67 -6.57 5.84
C PHE A 98 -18.69 -7.14 7.25
N GLY A 99 -19.50 -8.17 7.46
CA GLY A 99 -19.55 -8.84 8.75
C GLY A 99 -20.07 -10.25 8.68
N LEU A 100 -20.18 -10.83 9.87
CA LEU A 100 -20.65 -12.18 10.09
C LEU A 100 -21.99 -12.10 10.83
N ASN A 101 -23.09 -12.23 10.08
CA ASN A 101 -24.47 -12.18 10.61
C ASN A 101 -24.72 -13.17 11.76
N LYS A 102 -24.01 -14.30 11.77
CA LYS A 102 -24.06 -15.30 12.84
C LYS A 102 -22.67 -15.50 13.41
N PHE A 103 -22.20 -14.56 14.23
CA PHE A 103 -20.87 -14.68 14.84
C PHE A 103 -20.92 -15.66 16.02
N ILE A 104 -21.87 -15.50 16.93
CA ILE A 104 -22.12 -16.39 18.07
C ILE A 104 -23.59 -16.28 18.52
N GLY A 105 -24.18 -17.41 18.90
CA GLY A 105 -25.54 -17.43 19.45
C GLY A 105 -25.64 -16.61 20.74
N TRP A 106 -26.75 -15.90 20.90
CA TRP A 106 -26.96 -14.92 21.96
C TRP A 106 -26.90 -15.53 23.36
N GLU A 107 -27.52 -16.69 23.57
CA GLU A 107 -27.48 -17.38 24.87
C GLU A 107 -26.05 -17.78 25.27
N THR A 108 -25.27 -18.32 24.32
CA THR A 108 -23.86 -18.68 24.54
C THR A 108 -23.01 -17.44 24.84
N LEU A 109 -23.26 -16.32 24.16
CA LEU A 109 -22.59 -15.05 24.42
C LEU A 109 -22.81 -14.61 25.87
N LEU A 110 -24.08 -14.56 26.30
CA LEU A 110 -24.45 -14.12 27.65
C LEU A 110 -23.84 -15.01 28.74
N LYS A 111 -23.85 -16.33 28.51
CA LYS A 111 -23.38 -17.32 29.49
C LYS A 111 -21.86 -17.38 29.61
N ASP A 112 -21.16 -17.44 28.48
CA ASP A 112 -19.76 -17.88 28.45
C ASP A 112 -18.76 -16.75 28.15
N TYR A 113 -19.23 -15.57 27.68
CA TYR A 113 -18.37 -14.50 27.16
C TYR A 113 -18.58 -13.12 27.78
N LEU A 114 -19.64 -12.89 28.57
CA LEU A 114 -19.80 -11.63 29.29
C LEU A 114 -18.75 -11.46 30.38
N ILE A 115 -18.17 -10.28 30.44
CA ILE A 115 -17.27 -9.82 31.51
C ILE A 115 -17.83 -8.49 32.00
N ASP A 116 -18.38 -8.45 33.22
CA ASP A 116 -19.02 -7.25 33.79
C ASP A 116 -20.01 -6.59 32.82
N ASP A 117 -20.92 -7.41 32.28
CA ASP A 117 -21.92 -7.04 31.27
C ASP A 117 -21.34 -6.39 30.00
N SER A 118 -20.11 -6.75 29.67
CA SER A 118 -19.38 -6.25 28.51
C SER A 118 -18.77 -7.39 27.70
N ILE A 119 -18.52 -7.14 26.42
CA ILE A 119 -17.77 -8.05 25.54
C ILE A 119 -16.63 -7.30 24.87
N ILE A 120 -15.54 -8.02 24.61
CA ILE A 120 -14.36 -7.48 23.93
C ILE A 120 -14.26 -8.13 22.56
N ILE A 121 -14.43 -7.33 21.51
CA ILE A 121 -14.27 -7.75 20.12
C ILE A 121 -12.96 -7.19 19.59
N GLU A 122 -12.12 -8.08 19.06
CA GLU A 122 -10.92 -7.74 18.31
C GLU A 122 -11.15 -8.08 16.83
N ALA A 123 -10.80 -7.18 15.93
CA ALA A 123 -10.70 -7.48 14.51
C ALA A 123 -9.26 -7.24 14.05
N LYS A 124 -8.63 -8.27 13.49
CA LYS A 124 -7.38 -8.10 12.74
C LYS A 124 -7.73 -7.98 11.27
N ILE A 125 -7.24 -6.92 10.64
CA ILE A 125 -7.53 -6.57 9.26
C ILE A 125 -6.23 -6.57 8.48
N LYS A 126 -6.22 -7.29 7.37
CA LYS A 126 -5.15 -7.27 6.39
C LYS A 126 -5.70 -6.77 5.07
N ILE A 127 -5.30 -5.57 4.67
CA ILE A 127 -5.62 -5.03 3.36
C ILE A 127 -4.69 -5.67 2.34
N THR A 128 -5.28 -6.35 1.37
CA THR A 128 -4.57 -7.06 0.28
C THR A 128 -4.52 -6.26 -1.00
N LYS A 129 -5.48 -5.36 -1.22
CA LYS A 129 -5.51 -4.44 -2.35
C LYS A 129 -6.42 -3.25 -2.03
N MET A 130 -6.01 -2.06 -2.42
CA MET A 130 -6.84 -0.85 -2.45
C MET A 130 -6.90 -0.34 -3.89
N THR A 131 -8.01 0.29 -4.27
CA THR A 131 -8.16 0.91 -5.59
C THR A 131 -8.96 2.20 -5.44
N GLY A 132 -8.48 3.27 -6.07
CA GLY A 132 -9.17 4.57 -6.13
C GLY A 132 -9.02 5.46 -4.90
N PHE A 133 -8.40 5.00 -3.82
CA PHE A 133 -8.18 5.81 -2.63
C PHE A 133 -7.01 6.78 -2.85
N PRO A 134 -7.20 8.09 -2.60
CA PRO A 134 -6.10 9.03 -2.71
C PRO A 134 -5.03 8.72 -1.66
N ARG A 135 -3.78 8.80 -2.09
CA ARG A 135 -2.65 8.75 -1.19
C ARG A 135 -2.59 10.07 -0.41
N LYS A 136 -2.39 9.98 0.90
CA LYS A 136 -2.09 11.14 1.75
C LYS A 136 -0.75 11.70 1.31
N GLU A 137 -0.78 12.95 0.87
CA GLU A 137 0.43 13.70 0.56
C GLU A 137 1.22 13.90 1.86
N LEU A 138 2.49 13.51 1.83
CA LEU A 138 3.38 13.62 2.99
C LEU A 138 3.99 15.02 3.09
N ARG A 139 3.96 15.78 1.98
CA ARG A 139 4.46 17.13 1.89
C ARG A 139 3.63 17.93 0.90
N SER A 140 3.22 19.13 1.29
CA SER A 140 2.59 20.05 0.34
C SER A 140 3.64 20.65 -0.60
N PHE A 141 3.24 20.78 -1.87
CA PHE A 141 3.91 21.58 -2.89
C PHE A 141 2.90 22.49 -3.59
N ASP A 142 1.77 22.78 -2.94
CA ASP A 142 0.75 23.69 -3.48
C ASP A 142 1.10 25.16 -3.17
N GLU A 143 0.16 26.07 -3.42
CA GLU A 143 0.30 27.51 -3.17
C GLU A 143 0.69 27.85 -1.72
N SER A 144 0.37 27.00 -0.73
CA SER A 144 0.83 27.19 0.66
C SER A 144 2.34 27.09 0.83
N SER A 145 3.05 26.49 -0.14
CA SER A 145 4.51 26.39 -0.18
C SER A 145 5.16 27.53 -0.97
N GLU A 146 4.39 28.53 -1.40
CA GLU A 146 4.89 29.62 -2.22
C GLU A 146 6.03 30.40 -1.52
N GLU A 147 5.91 30.73 -0.24
CA GLU A 147 6.96 31.46 0.48
C GLU A 147 8.33 30.74 0.48
N TYR A 148 8.34 29.41 0.31
CA TYR A 148 9.54 28.56 0.40
C TYR A 148 10.00 28.00 -0.94
N SER A 149 9.55 28.59 -2.05
CA SER A 149 9.84 28.13 -3.41
C SER A 149 10.26 29.27 -4.34
N ASP A 150 11.17 28.97 -5.26
CA ASP A 150 11.69 29.90 -6.27
C ASP A 150 11.30 29.47 -7.71
N MET A 151 10.54 28.38 -7.84
CA MET A 151 10.12 27.80 -9.10
C MET A 151 8.75 27.15 -9.00
N ILE A 152 7.98 27.23 -10.09
CA ILE A 152 6.72 26.53 -10.29
C ILE A 152 6.90 25.49 -11.40
N ILE A 153 6.49 24.26 -11.13
CA ILE A 153 6.40 23.22 -12.14
C ILE A 153 4.93 22.87 -12.36
N ALA A 154 4.43 23.08 -13.56
CA ALA A 154 3.10 22.64 -13.97
C ALA A 154 3.17 21.21 -14.52
N VAL A 155 2.39 20.29 -13.94
CA VAL A 155 2.24 18.90 -14.39
C VAL A 155 0.74 18.60 -14.47
N GLY A 156 0.24 18.40 -15.69
CA GLY A 156 -1.20 18.27 -15.93
C GLY A 156 -1.97 19.51 -15.48
N ASP A 157 -2.92 19.33 -14.57
CA ASP A 157 -3.76 20.37 -13.96
C ASP A 157 -3.20 20.89 -12.62
N ARG A 158 -2.06 20.37 -12.15
CA ARG A 158 -1.46 20.73 -10.86
C ARG A 158 -0.20 21.58 -11.02
N LYS A 159 -0.05 22.57 -10.14
CA LYS A 159 1.18 23.37 -9.98
C LYS A 159 1.94 22.94 -8.73
N PHE A 160 3.24 22.77 -8.87
CA PHE A 160 4.16 22.35 -7.82
C PHE A 160 5.17 23.46 -7.53
N TYR A 161 5.12 23.99 -6.31
CA TYR A 161 5.98 25.04 -5.78
C TYR A 161 7.22 24.42 -5.15
N VAL A 162 8.38 24.57 -5.81
CA VAL A 162 9.61 23.79 -5.53
C VAL A 162 10.86 24.67 -5.49
N LEU A 163 11.96 24.08 -5.03
CA LEU A 163 13.29 24.71 -5.04
C LEU A 163 14.08 24.31 -6.30
N LYS A 164 14.37 25.29 -7.15
CA LYS A 164 15.19 25.21 -8.38
C LYS A 164 16.52 24.51 -8.13
N GLN A 165 17.25 24.94 -7.10
CA GLN A 165 18.55 24.36 -6.78
C GLN A 165 18.47 22.90 -6.32
N LEU A 166 17.39 22.50 -5.64
CA LEU A 166 17.21 21.12 -5.21
C LEU A 166 16.99 20.20 -6.42
N LEU A 167 16.19 20.64 -7.39
CA LEU A 167 15.99 19.89 -8.63
C LEU A 167 17.27 19.82 -9.47
N ALA A 168 17.91 20.96 -9.73
CA ALA A 168 19.14 21.02 -10.52
C ALA A 168 20.27 20.18 -9.90
N SER A 169 20.41 20.16 -8.58
CA SER A 169 21.44 19.37 -7.89
C SER A 169 21.19 17.86 -7.88
N ASN A 170 19.97 17.42 -8.17
CA ASN A 170 19.60 16.00 -8.17
C ASN A 170 19.21 15.47 -9.56
N SER A 171 19.21 16.31 -10.59
CA SER A 171 18.83 15.96 -11.95
C SER A 171 19.67 16.72 -12.97
N THR A 172 20.42 15.98 -13.79
CA THR A 172 21.15 16.57 -14.93
C THR A 172 20.21 17.13 -15.99
N HIS A 173 18.98 16.60 -16.08
CA HIS A 173 17.94 17.14 -16.95
C HIS A 173 17.50 18.53 -16.48
N PHE A 174 17.09 18.66 -15.21
CA PHE A 174 16.70 19.96 -14.64
C PHE A 174 17.87 20.93 -14.64
N GLN A 175 19.10 20.48 -14.37
CA GLN A 175 20.29 21.33 -14.50
C GLN A 175 20.41 21.98 -15.89
N SER A 176 20.05 21.27 -16.96
CA SER A 176 20.08 21.80 -18.33
C SER A 176 18.84 22.60 -18.73
N LEU A 177 17.69 22.27 -18.15
CA LEU A 177 16.41 22.91 -18.47
C LEU A 177 16.25 24.26 -17.78
N ILE A 178 16.81 24.37 -16.57
CA ILE A 178 16.70 25.53 -15.72
C ILE A 178 17.71 26.59 -16.20
N PRO A 179 17.25 27.80 -16.61
CA PRO A 179 18.15 28.87 -17.02
C PRO A 179 19.15 29.21 -15.91
N LEU A 180 20.45 29.21 -16.23
CA LEU A 180 21.52 29.57 -15.30
C LEU A 180 21.64 31.08 -15.11
N ASP A 181 21.11 31.86 -16.05
CA ASP A 181 21.29 33.31 -16.08
C ASP A 181 20.30 33.99 -15.13
N PHE A 182 20.86 34.71 -14.16
CA PHE A 182 20.20 35.48 -13.12
C PHE A 182 19.61 36.82 -13.63
N GLU A 183 19.58 37.01 -14.95
CA GLU A 183 19.28 38.29 -15.58
C GLU A 183 17.84 38.24 -16.15
N GLU A 184 16.97 39.04 -15.53
CA GLU A 184 15.64 39.45 -16.04
C GLU A 184 14.45 38.48 -15.86
N MET A 185 14.21 37.97 -14.65
CA MET A 185 12.81 37.90 -14.19
C MET A 185 12.60 39.09 -13.26
N ASP A 186 11.68 39.97 -13.65
CA ASP A 186 11.18 41.07 -12.82
C ASP A 186 11.00 40.58 -11.38
N CYS A 187 11.34 41.46 -10.42
CA CYS A 187 11.46 41.23 -8.97
C CYS A 187 10.22 40.66 -8.25
N GLU A 188 9.25 40.11 -9.00
CA GLU A 188 7.94 39.63 -8.56
C GLU A 188 7.54 38.29 -9.22
N GLY A 189 8.31 37.69 -10.15
CA GLY A 189 7.90 36.49 -10.90
C GLY A 189 8.77 35.24 -10.67
N LYS A 190 8.17 34.14 -10.20
CA LYS A 190 8.82 32.81 -10.18
C LYS A 190 8.91 32.21 -11.59
N SER A 191 9.98 31.49 -11.89
CA SER A 191 10.07 30.74 -13.15
C SER A 191 9.03 29.61 -13.15
N GLU A 192 8.12 29.60 -14.13
CA GLU A 192 7.17 28.50 -14.35
C GLU A 192 7.62 27.66 -15.56
N ILE A 193 7.73 26.34 -15.38
CA ILE A 193 7.96 25.39 -16.47
C ILE A 193 6.85 24.34 -16.50
N THR A 194 6.52 23.82 -17.69
CA THR A 194 5.53 22.75 -17.86
C THR A 194 6.22 21.45 -18.24
N LEU A 195 5.84 20.34 -17.58
CA LEU A 195 6.34 19.01 -17.88
C LEU A 195 5.21 18.16 -18.50
N PRO A 196 5.30 17.81 -19.80
CA PRO A 196 4.30 16.95 -20.45
C PRO A 196 4.46 15.49 -20.01
N ASP A 197 3.39 14.71 -20.21
CA ASP A 197 3.38 13.23 -20.16
C ASP A 197 3.76 12.60 -18.81
N ILE A 198 3.54 13.31 -17.70
CA ILE A 198 3.71 12.76 -16.35
C ILE A 198 2.40 12.78 -15.58
N ASN A 199 2.14 11.69 -14.86
CA ASN A 199 1.05 11.61 -13.91
C ASN A 199 1.34 12.55 -12.71
N PRO A 200 0.45 13.52 -12.40
CA PRO A 200 0.69 14.46 -11.30
C PRO A 200 0.90 13.78 -9.93
N SER A 201 0.25 12.65 -9.66
CA SER A 201 0.41 11.87 -8.42
C SER A 201 1.76 11.18 -8.34
N ASP A 202 2.29 10.68 -9.46
CA ASP A 202 3.64 10.12 -9.51
C ASP A 202 4.69 11.22 -9.30
N PHE A 203 4.46 12.41 -9.86
CA PHE A 203 5.32 13.58 -9.66
C PHE A 203 5.30 14.08 -8.20
N GLN A 204 4.13 14.12 -7.56
CA GLN A 204 3.99 14.38 -6.13
C GLN A 204 4.85 13.40 -5.32
N CYS A 205 4.76 12.10 -5.59
CA CYS A 205 5.56 11.08 -4.90
C CYS A 205 7.07 11.23 -5.19
N LEU A 206 7.45 11.58 -6.43
CA LEU A 206 8.83 11.85 -6.81
C LEU A 206 9.43 12.98 -5.97
N LEU A 207 8.71 14.10 -5.84
CA LEU A 207 9.15 15.23 -5.03
C LEU A 207 9.24 14.86 -3.57
N GLU A 208 8.24 14.19 -3.01
CA GLU A 208 8.29 13.72 -1.62
C GLU A 208 9.53 12.86 -1.34
N VAL A 209 9.86 11.89 -2.22
CA VAL A 209 11.09 11.11 -2.12
C VAL A 209 12.35 11.98 -2.22
N LEU A 210 12.37 12.96 -3.14
CA LEU A 210 13.48 13.88 -3.32
C LEU A 210 13.75 14.72 -2.06
N TYR A 211 12.67 15.14 -1.38
CA TYR A 211 12.72 15.92 -0.15
C TYR A 211 12.89 15.06 1.12
N GLY A 212 13.01 13.73 0.98
CA GLY A 212 13.35 12.81 2.06
C GLY A 212 12.17 12.14 2.75
N GLU A 213 10.94 12.31 2.25
CA GLU A 213 9.75 11.65 2.80
C GLU A 213 9.71 10.16 2.42
N PRO A 214 9.17 9.28 3.28
CA PRO A 214 9.04 7.85 3.03
C PRO A 214 7.85 7.53 2.10
N ALA A 215 7.80 8.18 0.94
CA ALA A 215 6.64 8.16 0.05
C ALA A 215 6.50 6.90 -0.82
N MET A 216 7.56 6.14 -0.98
CA MET A 216 7.67 5.05 -1.96
C MET A 216 7.06 3.73 -1.46
N ASP A 217 6.20 3.11 -2.28
CA ASP A 217 5.58 1.81 -2.05
C ASP A 217 5.47 0.96 -3.35
N ASP A 218 4.87 -0.23 -3.26
CA ASP A 218 4.71 -1.13 -4.43
C ASP A 218 3.71 -0.60 -5.47
N GLU A 219 2.85 0.36 -5.13
CA GLU A 219 1.85 0.95 -6.01
C GLU A 219 2.49 2.07 -6.84
N ASN A 220 3.37 2.89 -6.26
CA ASN A 220 3.94 4.08 -6.92
C ASN A 220 5.40 3.94 -7.40
N VAL A 221 6.16 2.93 -6.95
CA VAL A 221 7.60 2.84 -7.25
C VAL A 221 7.92 2.83 -8.74
N GLU A 222 7.08 2.20 -9.57
CA GLU A 222 7.28 2.17 -11.03
C GLU A 222 7.06 3.53 -11.67
N GLY A 223 6.07 4.31 -11.20
CA GLY A 223 5.82 5.69 -11.64
C GLY A 223 6.96 6.63 -11.24
N ILE A 224 7.40 6.55 -9.97
CA ILE A 224 8.56 7.32 -9.48
C ILE A 224 9.81 6.96 -10.28
N LEU A 225 10.07 5.67 -10.50
CA LEU A 225 11.22 5.19 -11.27
C LEU A 225 11.17 5.67 -12.73
N HIS A 226 10.00 5.65 -13.36
CA HIS A 226 9.80 6.17 -14.70
C HIS A 226 10.20 7.65 -14.81
N SER A 227 9.66 8.50 -13.92
CA SER A 227 9.96 9.93 -13.88
C SER A 227 11.44 10.18 -13.53
N ALA A 228 11.99 9.43 -12.57
CA ALA A 228 13.39 9.55 -12.18
C ALA A 228 14.34 9.19 -13.32
N HIS A 229 14.00 8.19 -14.14
CA HIS A 229 14.77 7.84 -15.33
C HIS A 229 14.65 8.93 -16.42
N MET A 230 13.43 9.42 -16.68
CA MET A 230 13.17 10.51 -17.63
C MET A 230 13.96 11.77 -17.29
N TYR A 231 13.97 12.15 -16.01
CA TYR A 231 14.68 13.32 -15.50
C TYR A 231 16.10 13.04 -15.03
N LYS A 232 16.66 11.86 -15.31
CA LYS A 232 18.05 11.52 -14.98
C LYS A 232 18.42 11.77 -13.49
N MET A 233 17.52 11.37 -12.59
CA MET A 233 17.67 11.54 -11.13
C MET A 233 18.34 10.32 -10.51
N THR A 234 19.67 10.23 -10.61
CA THR A 234 20.43 9.04 -10.17
C THR A 234 20.20 8.65 -8.71
N LYS A 235 20.04 9.62 -7.79
CA LYS A 235 19.78 9.32 -6.37
C LYS A 235 18.41 8.68 -6.17
N VAL A 236 17.37 9.20 -6.84
CA VAL A 236 16.02 8.65 -6.76
C VAL A 236 15.97 7.24 -7.37
N ILE A 237 16.65 7.03 -8.51
CA ILE A 237 16.77 5.69 -9.13
C ILE A 237 17.37 4.69 -8.13
N ARG A 238 18.42 5.06 -7.40
CA ARG A 238 19.01 4.21 -6.35
C ARG A 238 18.04 3.92 -5.22
N ASN A 239 17.25 4.92 -4.78
CA ASN A 239 16.21 4.71 -3.77
C ASN A 239 15.15 3.71 -4.25
N CYS A 240 14.74 3.80 -5.52
CA CYS A 240 13.82 2.84 -6.14
C CYS A 240 14.43 1.42 -6.18
N GLU A 241 15.70 1.28 -6.58
CA GLU A 241 16.40 0.00 -6.57
C GLU A 241 16.48 -0.61 -5.17
N GLU A 242 16.79 0.20 -4.14
CA GLU A 242 16.86 -0.25 -2.76
C GLU A 242 15.49 -0.70 -2.24
N PHE A 243 14.43 0.06 -2.52
CA PHE A 243 13.06 -0.30 -2.18
C PHE A 243 12.65 -1.61 -2.86
N LEU A 244 12.83 -1.73 -4.18
CA LEU A 244 12.49 -2.93 -4.95
C LEU A 244 13.26 -4.15 -4.45
N SER A 245 14.52 -3.96 -4.08
CA SER A 245 15.35 -5.03 -3.54
C SER A 245 14.88 -5.43 -2.15
N ASN A 246 14.70 -4.49 -1.22
CA ASN A 246 14.66 -4.79 0.22
C ASN A 246 13.26 -4.74 0.85
N LYS A 247 12.34 -3.96 0.30
CA LYS A 247 11.04 -3.64 0.94
C LYS A 247 9.83 -4.09 0.10
N SER A 248 9.98 -4.13 -1.21
CA SER A 248 8.92 -4.50 -2.16
C SER A 248 8.47 -5.94 -2.03
N GLU A 249 7.16 -6.15 -2.04
CA GLU A 249 6.49 -7.47 -2.08
C GLU A 249 6.13 -7.91 -3.51
N LYS A 250 6.50 -7.12 -4.53
CA LYS A 250 6.29 -7.52 -5.93
C LYS A 250 6.91 -8.91 -6.20
N PRO A 251 6.25 -9.77 -7.01
CA PRO A 251 6.83 -11.01 -7.47
C PRO A 251 8.21 -10.82 -8.09
N MET A 252 9.10 -11.81 -7.90
CA MET A 252 10.48 -11.75 -8.40
C MET A 252 10.55 -11.50 -9.91
N ARG A 253 9.63 -12.09 -10.69
CA ARG A 253 9.50 -11.86 -12.13
C ARG A 253 9.30 -10.38 -12.46
N ASP A 254 8.40 -9.71 -11.74
CA ASP A 254 8.10 -8.29 -11.97
C ASP A 254 9.32 -7.43 -11.66
N LYS A 255 10.07 -7.77 -10.61
CA LYS A 255 11.36 -7.10 -10.30
C LYS A 255 12.38 -7.28 -11.43
N PHE A 256 12.48 -8.47 -12.03
CA PHE A 256 13.36 -8.68 -13.19
C PHE A 256 12.89 -7.92 -14.44
N LYS A 257 11.57 -7.83 -14.65
CA LYS A 257 11.00 -7.02 -15.73
C LYS A 257 11.33 -5.54 -15.56
N ILE A 258 11.13 -5.00 -14.36
CA ILE A 258 11.51 -3.63 -14.01
C ILE A 258 13.03 -3.44 -14.20
N ALA A 259 13.85 -4.39 -13.74
CA ALA A 259 15.30 -4.32 -13.88
C ALA A 259 15.74 -4.28 -15.35
N LYS A 260 15.10 -5.04 -16.22
CA LYS A 260 15.34 -4.99 -17.67
C LYS A 260 14.92 -3.64 -18.25
N GLN A 261 13.69 -3.21 -17.98
CA GLN A 261 13.09 -2.00 -18.54
C GLN A 261 13.91 -0.74 -18.24
N TYR A 262 14.45 -0.65 -17.03
CA TYR A 262 15.22 0.51 -16.56
C TYR A 262 16.73 0.24 -16.43
N GLN A 263 17.23 -0.90 -16.94
CA GLN A 263 18.64 -1.30 -16.93
C GLN A 263 19.29 -1.28 -15.52
N LEU A 264 18.56 -1.77 -14.53
CA LEU A 264 18.93 -1.73 -13.11
C LEU A 264 19.77 -2.95 -12.71
N GLU A 265 21.08 -2.87 -12.98
CA GLU A 265 22.03 -3.96 -12.72
C GLU A 265 22.14 -4.34 -11.24
N SER A 266 21.95 -3.38 -10.31
CA SER A 266 22.04 -3.69 -8.88
C SER A 266 20.82 -4.48 -8.41
N LEU A 267 19.62 -4.09 -8.88
CA LEU A 267 18.37 -4.83 -8.65
C LEU A 267 18.45 -6.24 -9.25
N LYS A 268 18.98 -6.39 -10.47
CA LYS A 268 19.20 -7.70 -11.12
C LYS A 268 20.03 -8.63 -10.24
N LYS A 269 21.19 -8.15 -9.77
CA LYS A 269 22.10 -8.90 -8.89
C LYS A 269 21.44 -9.26 -7.56
N SER A 270 20.76 -8.30 -6.93
CA SER A 270 20.07 -8.53 -5.66
C SER A 270 18.93 -9.53 -5.78
N CYS A 271 18.21 -9.57 -6.91
CA CYS A 271 17.15 -10.54 -7.14
C CYS A 271 17.73 -11.94 -7.35
N LEU A 272 18.77 -12.08 -8.19
CA LEU A 272 19.44 -13.36 -8.44
C LEU A 272 20.08 -13.97 -7.17
N SER A 273 20.63 -13.14 -6.27
CA SER A 273 21.20 -13.63 -5.01
C SER A 273 20.15 -14.18 -4.03
N LYS A 274 18.88 -13.79 -4.19
CA LYS A 274 17.76 -14.27 -3.36
C LYS A 274 17.14 -15.57 -3.88
N ILE A 275 17.48 -16.01 -5.10
CA ILE A 275 17.07 -17.31 -5.65
C ILE A 275 17.90 -18.42 -5.03
N GLN A 276 17.28 -19.26 -4.20
CA GLN A 276 17.94 -20.33 -3.44
C GLN A 276 17.38 -21.72 -3.76
N THR A 277 16.13 -21.81 -4.22
CA THR A 277 15.42 -23.07 -4.44
C THR A 277 14.92 -23.24 -5.87
N ILE A 278 14.63 -24.49 -6.26
CA ILE A 278 13.96 -24.79 -7.55
C ILE A 278 12.60 -24.09 -7.64
N GLN A 279 11.91 -23.91 -6.50
CA GLN A 279 10.62 -23.22 -6.48
C GLN A 279 10.78 -21.74 -6.80
N ASP A 280 11.82 -21.08 -6.28
CA ASP A 280 12.12 -19.68 -6.62
C ASP A 280 12.38 -19.51 -8.12
N ILE A 281 13.14 -20.45 -8.72
CA ILE A 281 13.40 -20.45 -10.16
C ILE A 281 12.09 -20.60 -10.94
N LYS A 282 11.24 -21.57 -10.58
CA LYS A 282 9.94 -21.77 -11.23
C LYS A 282 9.07 -20.53 -11.12
N SER A 283 9.03 -19.89 -9.96
CA SER A 283 8.28 -18.66 -9.73
C SER A 283 8.84 -17.48 -10.53
N ALA A 284 10.16 -17.35 -10.65
CA ALA A 284 10.80 -16.30 -11.45
C ALA A 284 10.58 -16.51 -12.96
N MET A 285 10.62 -17.76 -13.44
CA MET A 285 10.43 -18.14 -14.85
C MET A 285 8.95 -18.28 -15.26
N ALA A 286 8.00 -18.07 -14.35
CA ALA A 286 6.59 -18.24 -14.62
C ALA A 286 6.06 -17.11 -15.55
N GLY A 287 5.98 -17.38 -16.85
CA GLY A 287 5.39 -16.50 -17.86
C GLY A 287 6.32 -16.25 -19.03
N ASP A 288 6.21 -15.07 -19.65
CA ASP A 288 7.03 -14.72 -20.80
C ASP A 288 8.47 -14.38 -20.37
N LEU A 289 9.44 -15.18 -20.86
CA LEU A 289 10.86 -14.97 -20.58
C LEU A 289 11.42 -13.75 -21.31
N SER A 290 10.72 -13.25 -22.35
CA SER A 290 11.07 -12.01 -23.04
C SER A 290 10.92 -10.77 -22.16
N ASP A 291 10.19 -10.86 -21.03
CA ASP A 291 10.11 -9.79 -20.03
C ASP A 291 11.44 -9.59 -19.27
N MET A 292 12.37 -10.55 -19.33
CA MET A 292 13.62 -10.52 -18.56
C MET A 292 14.85 -10.34 -19.47
N ASP A 293 15.95 -9.87 -18.89
CA ASP A 293 17.23 -9.78 -19.58
C ASP A 293 17.76 -11.20 -19.87
N ALA A 294 18.36 -11.42 -21.04
CA ALA A 294 18.88 -12.73 -21.43
C ALA A 294 19.91 -13.27 -20.42
N THR A 295 20.69 -12.38 -19.79
CA THR A 295 21.66 -12.75 -18.75
C THR A 295 20.98 -13.27 -17.48
N VAL A 296 19.77 -12.79 -17.14
CA VAL A 296 18.97 -13.32 -16.03
C VAL A 296 18.49 -14.73 -16.34
N VAL A 297 17.97 -14.94 -17.56
CA VAL A 297 17.47 -16.25 -17.99
C VAL A 297 18.61 -17.28 -17.96
N ALA A 298 19.78 -16.92 -18.49
CA ALA A 298 20.97 -17.77 -18.42
C ALA A 298 21.35 -18.10 -16.97
N ALA A 299 21.40 -17.10 -16.08
CA ALA A 299 21.75 -17.32 -14.67
C ALA A 299 20.72 -18.20 -13.92
N LEU A 300 19.43 -18.08 -14.24
CA LEU A 300 18.38 -18.93 -13.66
C LEU A 300 18.50 -20.39 -14.14
N LEU A 301 18.85 -20.60 -15.42
CA LEU A 301 19.10 -21.93 -15.97
C LEU A 301 20.33 -22.58 -15.35
N GLU A 302 21.43 -21.84 -15.20
CA GLU A 302 22.63 -22.32 -14.50
C GLU A 302 22.32 -22.71 -13.04
N LYS A 303 21.54 -21.89 -12.33
CA LYS A 303 21.05 -22.21 -10.99
C LYS A 303 20.17 -23.47 -10.97
N SER A 304 19.36 -23.70 -11.99
CA SER A 304 18.47 -24.87 -12.05
C SER A 304 19.23 -26.21 -12.13
N VAL A 305 20.44 -26.20 -12.68
CA VAL A 305 21.31 -27.38 -12.79
C VAL A 305 22.15 -27.60 -11.53
N THR A 306 22.43 -26.52 -10.78
CA THR A 306 23.33 -26.55 -9.61
C THR A 306 22.61 -26.70 -8.27
N ILE A 307 21.32 -26.34 -8.18
CA ILE A 307 20.54 -26.55 -6.96
C ILE A 307 20.27 -28.04 -6.77
N GLU A 308 20.89 -28.63 -5.75
CA GLU A 308 20.64 -30.02 -5.37
C GLU A 308 19.17 -30.21 -4.97
N PRO A 309 18.52 -31.31 -5.41
CA PRO A 309 17.18 -31.62 -4.96
C PRO A 309 17.19 -31.82 -3.43
N PRO A 310 16.15 -31.38 -2.70
CA PRO A 310 16.09 -31.55 -1.26
C PRO A 310 16.29 -33.03 -0.90
N SER A 311 17.33 -33.32 -0.12
CA SER A 311 17.68 -34.69 0.25
C SER A 311 16.47 -35.39 0.88
N LYS A 312 16.04 -36.52 0.31
CA LYS A 312 15.00 -37.39 0.90
C LYS A 312 15.58 -38.16 2.10
N ASN A 313 16.05 -37.47 3.13
CA ASN A 313 16.61 -38.11 4.34
C ASN A 313 15.75 -37.74 5.54
N GLY A 314 14.91 -38.68 6.00
CA GLY A 314 14.20 -38.57 7.28
C GLY A 314 12.79 -39.15 7.33
N ARG A 315 12.58 -40.42 6.95
CA ARG A 315 11.54 -41.23 7.60
C ARG A 315 12.24 -42.37 8.34
N PRO A 316 12.26 -42.38 9.68
CA PRO A 316 12.43 -43.62 10.40
C PRO A 316 11.17 -44.47 10.20
N TYR A 317 11.37 -45.77 9.99
CA TYR A 317 10.33 -46.78 10.17
C TYR A 317 9.80 -46.78 11.61
#